data_AF-A0A7Y6CCR5-F1
#
_entry.id   AF-A0A7Y6CCR5-F1
#
_cell.length_a   1.000
_cell.length_b   1.000
_cell.length_c   1.000
_cell.angle_alpha   90.00
_cell.angle_beta   90.00
_cell.angle_gamma   90.00
#
_symmetry.space_group_name_H-M   'P 1'
#
loop_
_entity.id
_entity.type
_entity.pdbx_description
1 polymer ?
#
loop_
_entity_poly.entity_id
_entity_poly.type
_entity_poly.pdbx_seq_one_letter_code
_entity_poly.pdbx_strand_id
1 'polypeptide(L)'
;GTLAVCRAAGIRFIATGGLGGVHRGWPVPPDVSADLPVLARTQALVVSSGVKSLLDVPATAELLETLSVPVLGWRTDELPSFYAARGGPRASARVESAGEAARVAAAHWDLQGGGLLVGRPPDKSLDDVEPLIEQALAAADAQGVHGQAVTPFVLAYLHRESGGRTLAANRDLIVANARLAGEIAREHGSA
;
A
#
# COMPACT_ATOMS: atom_id res chain seq x y z
N GLY A 1 -1.74 13.75 1.73
CA GLY A 1 -1.83 14.59 2.96
C GLY A 1 -0.72 14.25 3.94
N THR A 2 -0.78 13.09 4.59
CA THR A 2 0.16 12.66 5.64
C THR A 2 1.63 12.74 5.23
N LEU A 3 2.00 12.21 4.06
CA LEU A 3 3.38 12.26 3.56
C LEU A 3 3.95 13.69 3.47
N ALA A 4 3.12 14.68 3.11
CA ALA A 4 3.56 16.07 3.04
C ALA A 4 3.87 16.65 4.43
N VAL A 5 3.05 16.33 5.43
CA VAL A 5 3.29 16.73 6.83
C VAL A 5 4.53 16.02 7.38
N CYS A 6 4.66 14.71 7.13
CA CYS A 6 5.83 13.93 7.54
C CYS A 6 7.12 14.52 6.94
N ARG A 7 7.10 14.88 5.65
CA ARG A 7 8.23 15.57 5.00
C ARG A 7 8.59 16.86 5.70
N ALA A 8 7.60 17.71 6.02
CA ALA A 8 7.84 18.97 6.72
C ALA A 8 8.36 18.76 8.16
N ALA A 9 7.96 17.67 8.82
CA ALA A 9 8.38 17.33 10.18
C ALA A 9 9.68 16.48 10.24
N GLY A 10 10.28 16.12 9.11
CA GLY A 10 11.45 15.23 9.07
C GLY A 10 11.15 13.76 9.41
N ILE A 11 9.89 13.34 9.38
CA ILE A 11 9.48 11.95 9.64
C ILE A 11 9.60 11.15 8.34
N ARG A 12 10.42 10.09 8.36
CA ARG A 12 10.72 9.27 7.17
C ARG A 12 10.13 7.86 7.17
N PHE A 13 9.62 7.37 8.29
CA PHE A 13 9.09 6.00 8.40
C PHE A 13 7.63 6.03 8.78
N ILE A 14 6.78 5.48 7.91
CA ILE A 14 5.32 5.64 7.99
C ILE A 14 4.70 4.27 7.76
N ALA A 15 3.59 3.99 8.44
CA ALA A 15 2.78 2.80 8.21
C ALA A 15 1.36 3.17 7.83
N THR A 16 0.76 2.35 6.99
CA THR A 16 -0.66 2.40 6.65
C THR A 16 -1.19 0.98 6.43
N GLY A 17 -2.50 0.84 6.28
CA GLY A 17 -3.08 -0.43 5.88
C GLY A 17 -2.70 -0.79 4.44
N GLY A 18 -3.10 0.06 3.50
CA GLY A 18 -2.83 -0.09 2.08
C GLY A 18 -2.67 1.27 1.42
N LEU A 19 -1.77 1.36 0.44
CA LEU A 19 -1.56 2.57 -0.35
C LEU A 19 -2.80 2.86 -1.22
N GLY A 20 -3.04 4.13 -1.58
CA GLY A 20 -3.85 4.44 -2.75
C GLY A 20 -3.13 4.04 -4.04
N GLY A 21 -3.79 4.18 -5.19
CA GLY A 21 -3.23 3.72 -6.46
C GLY A 21 -4.09 4.11 -7.66
N VAL A 22 -3.89 3.39 -8.76
CA VAL A 22 -4.73 3.47 -9.96
C VAL A 22 -6.05 2.77 -9.67
N HIS A 23 -7.17 3.43 -9.93
CA HIS A 23 -8.49 2.82 -9.74
C HIS A 23 -8.85 1.90 -10.94
N ARG A 24 -9.66 0.87 -10.68
CA ARG A 24 -10.20 0.01 -11.75
C ARG A 24 -11.06 0.84 -12.71
N GLY A 25 -10.98 0.53 -14.01
CA GLY A 25 -11.67 1.30 -15.06
C GLY A 25 -10.86 2.47 -15.64
N TRP A 26 -9.65 2.73 -15.13
CA TRP A 26 -8.69 3.61 -15.79
C TRP A 26 -8.38 3.09 -17.22
N PRO A 27 -8.18 3.95 -18.25
CA PRO A 27 -8.04 5.41 -18.20
C PRO A 27 -9.34 6.23 -18.35
N VAL A 28 -10.53 5.62 -18.34
CA VAL A 28 -11.78 6.34 -18.65
C VAL A 28 -12.86 6.08 -17.57
N PRO A 29 -13.10 7.05 -16.65
CA PRO A 29 -12.35 8.28 -16.45
C PRO A 29 -10.95 8.03 -15.86
N PRO A 30 -10.02 9.00 -15.99
CA PRO A 30 -8.75 8.89 -15.28
C PRO A 30 -8.98 9.08 -13.78
N ASP A 31 -8.72 8.03 -12.99
CA ASP A 31 -8.77 8.08 -11.52
C ASP A 31 -7.52 7.41 -10.92
N VAL A 32 -6.61 8.24 -10.42
CA VAL A 32 -5.31 7.83 -9.87
C VAL A 32 -5.06 8.61 -8.59
N SER A 33 -4.74 7.89 -7.51
CA SER A 33 -4.44 8.51 -6.22
C SER A 33 -3.22 9.42 -6.29
N ALA A 34 -3.35 10.60 -5.67
CA ALA A 34 -2.24 11.51 -5.44
C ALA A 34 -1.14 10.93 -4.52
N ASP A 35 -1.39 9.80 -3.84
CA ASP A 35 -0.38 9.12 -3.02
C ASP A 35 0.87 8.77 -3.83
N LEU A 36 0.73 8.31 -5.07
CA LEU A 36 1.84 7.84 -5.91
C LEU A 36 2.83 8.97 -6.26
N PRO A 37 2.40 10.10 -6.87
CA PRO A 37 3.32 11.19 -7.17
C PRO A 37 3.84 11.92 -5.91
N VAL A 38 3.13 11.86 -4.78
CA VAL A 38 3.63 12.40 -3.51
C VAL A 38 4.71 11.50 -2.92
N LEU A 39 4.51 10.17 -2.94
CA LEU A 39 5.51 9.20 -2.50
C LEU A 39 6.79 9.32 -3.33
N ALA A 40 6.67 9.44 -4.66
CA ALA A 40 7.81 9.61 -5.57
C ALA A 40 8.73 10.81 -5.26
N ARG A 41 8.23 11.82 -4.55
CA ARG A 41 8.98 13.07 -4.25
C ARG A 41 9.27 13.26 -2.77
N THR A 42 8.95 12.27 -1.93
CA THR A 42 9.10 12.36 -0.49
C THR A 42 10.07 11.27 -0.03
N GLN A 43 11.20 11.66 0.56
CA GLN A 43 12.14 10.72 1.20
C GLN A 43 11.50 10.07 2.43
N ALA A 44 10.66 9.06 2.18
CA ALA A 44 9.95 8.31 3.18
C ALA A 44 9.79 6.85 2.74
N LEU A 45 9.90 5.94 3.69
CA LEU A 45 9.58 4.53 3.54
C LEU A 45 8.18 4.29 4.13
N VAL A 46 7.27 3.82 3.29
CA VAL A 46 5.90 3.49 3.67
C VAL A 46 5.77 1.98 3.77
N VAL A 47 5.47 1.47 4.96
CA VAL A 47 5.08 0.06 5.15
C VAL A 47 3.57 -0.05 4.97
N SER A 48 3.14 -0.99 4.14
CA SER A 48 1.73 -1.31 3.95
C SER A 48 1.56 -2.76 3.54
N SER A 49 0.32 -3.26 3.53
CA SER A 49 -0.01 -4.54 2.90
C SER A 49 -0.22 -4.39 1.40
N GLY A 50 0.63 -3.57 0.78
CA GLY A 50 0.58 -3.20 -0.62
C GLY A 50 -0.51 -2.18 -0.93
N VAL A 51 -1.23 -2.38 -2.03
CA VAL A 51 -2.23 -1.44 -2.55
C VAL A 51 -3.62 -1.95 -2.17
N LYS A 52 -4.55 -1.05 -1.79
CA LYS A 52 -5.93 -1.45 -1.42
C LYS A 52 -6.54 -2.32 -2.53
N SER A 53 -7.12 -3.44 -2.16
CA SER A 53 -7.60 -4.47 -3.10
C SER A 53 -8.71 -4.00 -4.05
N LEU A 54 -9.42 -2.91 -3.73
CA LEU A 54 -10.41 -2.28 -4.62
C LEU A 54 -9.80 -1.55 -5.83
N LEU A 55 -8.48 -1.40 -5.86
CA LEU A 55 -7.73 -0.70 -6.91
C LEU A 55 -7.23 -1.68 -7.97
N ASP A 56 -6.67 -1.13 -9.04
CA ASP A 56 -5.93 -1.88 -10.05
C ASP A 56 -4.48 -2.04 -9.57
N VAL A 57 -4.18 -3.19 -8.95
CA VAL A 57 -2.86 -3.46 -8.36
C VAL A 57 -1.77 -3.55 -9.44
N PRO A 58 -1.96 -4.28 -10.57
CA PRO A 58 -1.02 -4.25 -11.69
C PRO A 58 -0.72 -2.85 -12.22
N ALA A 59 -1.75 -2.05 -12.55
CA ALA A 59 -1.54 -0.69 -13.06
C ALA A 59 -0.87 0.22 -12.02
N THR A 60 -1.15 0.02 -10.74
CA THR A 60 -0.47 0.75 -9.67
C THR A 60 1.02 0.40 -9.58
N ALA A 61 1.38 -0.88 -9.73
CA ALA A 61 2.78 -1.30 -9.73
C ALA A 61 3.55 -0.71 -10.93
N GLU A 62 2.97 -0.74 -12.13
CA GLU A 62 3.55 -0.12 -13.34
C GLU A 62 3.77 1.39 -13.15
N LEU A 63 2.83 2.08 -12.51
CA LEU A 63 2.96 3.51 -12.25
C LEU A 63 4.00 3.81 -11.15
N LEU A 64 4.12 2.95 -10.13
CA LEU A 64 5.20 3.06 -9.13
C LEU A 64 6.58 2.88 -9.79
N GLU A 65 6.73 1.90 -10.69
CA GLU A 65 7.95 1.70 -11.48
C GLU A 65 8.26 2.94 -12.34
N THR A 66 7.27 3.43 -13.09
CA THR A 66 7.39 4.65 -13.93
C THR A 66 7.83 5.86 -13.10
N LEU A 67 7.33 5.97 -11.87
CA LEU A 67 7.68 7.05 -10.93
C LEU A 67 9.01 6.80 -10.18
N SER A 68 9.74 5.74 -10.51
CA SER A 68 10.99 5.33 -9.85
C SER A 68 10.84 5.15 -8.33
N VAL A 69 9.69 4.64 -7.88
CA VAL A 69 9.42 4.29 -6.49
C VAL A 69 9.70 2.80 -6.29
N PRO A 70 10.78 2.41 -5.58
CA PRO A 70 11.06 1.00 -5.33
C PRO A 70 9.97 0.36 -4.47
N VAL A 71 9.55 -0.84 -4.87
CA VAL A 71 8.63 -1.69 -4.11
C VAL A 71 9.43 -2.86 -3.54
N LEU A 72 9.62 -2.86 -2.22
CA LEU A 72 10.31 -3.92 -1.50
C LEU A 72 9.29 -4.93 -0.96
N GLY A 73 9.43 -6.21 -1.30
CA GLY A 73 8.65 -7.29 -0.73
C GLY A 73 9.23 -7.73 0.61
N TRP A 74 8.46 -7.63 1.69
CA TRP A 74 8.86 -8.14 3.00
C TRP A 74 8.73 -9.66 3.03
N ARG A 75 9.86 -10.37 2.90
CA ARG A 75 9.96 -11.84 2.86
C ARG A 75 9.07 -12.48 1.79
N THR A 76 8.85 -11.75 0.70
CA THR A 76 8.04 -12.15 -0.45
C THR A 76 8.63 -11.53 -1.70
N ASP A 77 8.40 -12.17 -2.84
CA ASP A 77 8.84 -11.71 -4.16
C ASP A 77 7.74 -10.90 -4.89
N GLU A 78 6.59 -10.71 -4.24
CA GLU A 78 5.39 -10.07 -4.79
C GLU A 78 4.95 -8.87 -3.94
N LEU A 79 4.31 -7.89 -4.57
CA LEU A 79 3.53 -6.85 -3.92
C LEU A 79 2.19 -7.44 -3.45
N PRO A 80 1.89 -7.47 -2.13
CA PRO A 80 0.62 -7.98 -1.64
C PRO A 80 -0.58 -7.14 -2.08
N SER A 81 -1.76 -7.75 -2.15
CA SER A 81 -3.01 -7.10 -2.57
C SER A 81 -3.94 -6.84 -1.37
N PHE A 82 -3.42 -6.16 -0.35
CA PHE A 82 -4.10 -5.77 0.89
C PHE A 82 -4.60 -6.95 1.73
N TYR A 83 -5.73 -7.55 1.36
CA TYR A 83 -6.29 -8.72 2.03
C TYR A 83 -5.65 -10.04 1.58
N ALA A 84 -5.15 -10.11 0.35
CA ALA A 84 -4.48 -11.29 -0.18
C ALA A 84 -2.96 -11.16 -0.05
N ALA A 85 -2.32 -12.20 0.49
CA ALA A 85 -0.88 -12.28 0.69
C ALA A 85 -0.08 -12.51 -0.59
N ARG A 86 -0.74 -13.00 -1.65
CA ARG A 86 -0.14 -13.38 -2.94
C ARG A 86 -1.02 -12.95 -4.09
N GLY A 87 -0.50 -13.09 -5.31
CA GLY A 87 -1.24 -12.84 -6.56
C GLY A 87 -1.10 -11.40 -7.05
N GLY A 88 -0.18 -10.62 -6.48
CA GLY A 88 0.16 -9.31 -6.98
C GLY A 88 1.39 -9.32 -7.88
N PRO A 89 1.74 -8.16 -8.48
CA PRO A 89 2.92 -8.00 -9.32
C PRO A 89 4.22 -8.31 -8.58
N ARG A 90 5.30 -8.59 -9.31
CA ARG A 90 6.63 -8.78 -8.70
C ARG A 90 7.09 -7.51 -7.99
N ALA A 91 7.66 -7.67 -6.81
CA ALA A 91 8.36 -6.59 -6.13
C ALA A 91 9.66 -6.24 -6.87
N SER A 92 10.13 -5.00 -6.73
CA SER A 92 11.43 -4.57 -7.26
C SER A 92 12.59 -5.35 -6.63
N ALA A 93 12.47 -5.66 -5.33
CA ALA A 93 13.41 -6.50 -4.61
C ALA A 93 12.74 -7.12 -3.38
N ARG A 94 13.29 -8.23 -2.91
CA ARG A 94 12.88 -8.89 -1.66
C ARG A 94 13.84 -8.49 -0.52
N VAL A 95 13.29 -8.24 0.66
CA VAL A 95 14.05 -7.97 1.90
C VAL A 95 13.64 -8.94 3.00
N GLU A 96 14.60 -9.45 3.76
CA GLU A 96 14.40 -10.48 4.78
C GLU A 96 14.35 -9.92 6.21
N SER A 97 14.90 -8.72 6.41
CA SER A 97 15.03 -8.08 7.73
C SER A 97 14.80 -6.57 7.71
N ALA A 98 14.45 -6.01 8.87
CA ALA A 98 14.21 -4.57 9.01
C ALA A 98 15.50 -3.77 8.74
N GLY A 99 16.66 -4.32 9.12
CA GLY A 99 17.96 -3.73 8.82
C GLY A 99 18.29 -3.72 7.32
N GLU A 100 17.89 -4.75 6.56
CA GLU A 100 18.01 -4.71 5.10
C GLU A 100 17.14 -3.61 4.48
N ALA A 101 15.86 -3.54 4.88
CA ALA A 101 14.97 -2.49 4.40
C ALA A 101 15.51 -1.08 4.74
N ALA A 102 16.05 -0.90 5.95
CA ALA A 102 16.69 0.36 6.38
C ALA A 102 17.90 0.73 5.52
N ARG A 103 18.79 -0.24 5.23
CA ARG A 103 19.97 -0.01 4.37
C ARG A 103 19.58 0.35 2.94
N VAL A 104 18.57 -0.33 2.37
CA VAL A 104 18.05 0.01 1.04
C VAL A 104 17.48 1.42 1.02
N ALA A 105 16.71 1.81 2.04
CA ALA A 105 16.16 3.16 2.16
C ALA A 105 17.27 4.23 2.24
N ALA A 106 18.28 4.03 3.09
CA ALA A 106 19.42 4.93 3.22
C ALA A 106 20.16 5.09 1.88
N ALA A 107 20.53 3.98 1.24
CA ALA A 107 21.21 4.00 -0.06
C ALA A 107 20.37 4.68 -1.15
N HIS A 108 19.06 4.45 -1.18
CA HIS A 108 18.16 5.11 -2.13
C HIS A 108 18.13 6.63 -1.92
N TRP A 109 18.09 7.09 -0.67
CA TRP A 109 18.08 8.52 -0.34
C TRP A 109 19.43 9.21 -0.58
N ASP A 110 20.55 8.51 -0.35
CA ASP A 110 21.89 9.02 -0.68
C ASP A 110 22.05 9.29 -2.18
N LEU A 111 21.44 8.43 -3.00
CA LEU A 111 21.34 8.59 -4.46
C LEU A 111 20.25 9.61 -4.91
N GLN A 112 19.76 10.45 -3.99
CA GLN A 112 18.72 11.45 -4.25
C GLN A 112 17.36 10.86 -4.67
N GLY A 113 17.11 9.59 -4.35
CA GLY A 113 15.83 8.94 -4.54
C GLY A 113 14.72 9.50 -3.65
N GLY A 114 13.47 9.24 -4.06
CA GLY A 114 12.27 9.65 -3.37
C GLY A 114 11.83 8.65 -2.31
N GLY A 115 10.55 8.26 -2.37
CA GLY A 115 9.96 7.34 -1.42
C GLY A 115 10.16 5.87 -1.80
N LEU A 116 9.98 5.00 -0.81
CA LEU A 116 9.97 3.55 -0.98
C LEU A 116 8.67 2.97 -0.42
N LEU A 117 8.18 1.89 -1.04
CA LEU A 117 7.10 1.07 -0.51
C LEU A 117 7.68 -0.24 0.02
N VAL A 118 7.33 -0.63 1.24
CA VAL A 118 7.54 -2.00 1.73
C VAL A 118 6.17 -2.70 1.75
N GLY A 119 5.99 -3.66 0.85
CA GLY A 119 4.84 -4.53 0.79
C GLY A 119 4.97 -5.69 1.77
N ARG A 120 4.20 -5.64 2.87
CA ARG A 120 4.13 -6.67 3.90
C ARG A 120 2.88 -7.52 3.73
N PRO A 121 2.98 -8.82 3.39
CA PRO A 121 1.82 -9.69 3.34
C PRO A 121 1.02 -9.66 4.66
N PRO A 122 -0.32 -9.69 4.64
CA PRO A 122 -1.11 -9.93 5.84
C PRO A 122 -0.76 -11.30 6.44
N ASP A 123 -0.76 -11.40 7.77
CA ASP A 123 -0.45 -12.66 8.46
C ASP A 123 -1.55 -13.71 8.24
N LYS A 124 -2.78 -13.25 8.00
CA LYS A 124 -3.94 -14.06 7.67
C LYS A 124 -4.53 -13.56 6.35
N SER A 125 -4.29 -14.30 5.28
CA SER A 125 -4.80 -13.99 3.95
C SER A 125 -6.32 -14.21 3.89
N LEU A 126 -7.03 -13.32 3.19
CA LEU A 126 -8.42 -13.51 2.78
C LEU A 126 -8.45 -13.60 1.25
N ASP A 127 -8.18 -14.78 0.72
CA ASP A 127 -8.11 -15.02 -0.73
C ASP A 127 -9.49 -15.13 -1.39
N ASP A 128 -10.56 -15.21 -0.58
CA ASP A 128 -11.96 -15.33 -1.00
C ASP A 128 -12.70 -13.99 -1.14
N VAL A 129 -12.00 -12.85 -0.98
CA VAL A 129 -12.63 -11.53 -0.91
C VAL A 129 -12.89 -10.89 -2.28
N GLU A 130 -12.23 -11.35 -3.34
CA GLU A 130 -12.30 -10.72 -4.68
C GLU A 130 -13.74 -10.62 -5.23
N PRO A 131 -14.58 -11.67 -5.17
CA PRO A 131 -15.98 -11.55 -5.60
C PRO A 131 -16.77 -10.49 -4.81
N LEU A 132 -16.42 -10.29 -3.53
CA LEU A 132 -17.08 -9.30 -2.69
C LEU A 132 -16.61 -7.87 -3.02
N ILE A 133 -15.35 -7.70 -3.44
CA ILE A 133 -14.82 -6.43 -3.95
C ILE A 133 -15.55 -6.02 -5.23
N GLU A 134 -15.72 -6.94 -6.17
CA GLU A 134 -16.46 -6.69 -7.41
C GLU A 134 -17.91 -6.27 -7.14
N GLN A 135 -18.60 -6.96 -6.21
CA GLN A 135 -19.93 -6.57 -5.78
C GLN A 135 -19.96 -5.16 -5.15
N ALA A 136 -18.98 -4.83 -4.32
CA ALA A 136 -18.87 -3.52 -3.68
C ALA A 136 -18.64 -2.40 -4.70
N LEU A 137 -17.80 -2.65 -5.71
CA LEU A 137 -17.52 -1.70 -6.80
C LEU A 137 -18.75 -1.48 -7.68
N ALA A 138 -19.45 -2.55 -8.05
CA ALA A 138 -20.71 -2.45 -8.79
C ALA A 138 -21.79 -1.70 -7.99
N ALA A 139 -21.87 -1.93 -6.67
CA ALA A 139 -22.78 -1.19 -5.80
C ALA A 139 -22.43 0.29 -5.68
N ALA A 140 -21.14 0.64 -5.69
CA ALA A 140 -20.68 2.03 -5.68
C ALA A 140 -21.09 2.75 -6.98
N ASP A 141 -20.87 2.10 -8.12
CA ASP A 141 -21.22 2.63 -9.43
C ASP A 141 -22.74 2.82 -9.58
N ALA A 142 -23.54 1.82 -9.20
CA ALA A 142 -25.00 1.90 -9.22
C ALA A 142 -25.57 3.03 -8.33
N GLN A 143 -24.82 3.48 -7.32
CA GLN A 143 -25.19 4.57 -6.43
C GLN A 143 -24.54 5.91 -6.82
N GLY A 144 -23.81 5.97 -7.94
CA GLY A 144 -23.12 7.19 -8.39
C GLY A 144 -22.01 7.64 -7.44
N VAL A 145 -21.40 6.72 -6.69
CA VAL A 145 -20.29 7.02 -5.80
C VAL A 145 -19.00 7.10 -6.61
N HIS A 146 -18.38 8.28 -6.65
CA HIS A 146 -17.19 8.54 -7.47
C HIS A 146 -16.06 9.22 -6.68
N GLY A 147 -14.85 9.16 -7.25
CA GLY A 147 -13.65 9.78 -6.70
C GLY A 147 -13.32 9.32 -5.28
N GLN A 148 -12.98 10.27 -4.40
CA GLN A 148 -12.54 9.98 -3.03
C GLN A 148 -13.58 9.25 -2.16
N ALA A 149 -14.86 9.27 -2.55
CA ALA A 149 -15.93 8.58 -1.83
C ALA A 149 -15.95 7.06 -2.08
N VAL A 150 -15.32 6.56 -3.16
CA VAL A 150 -15.33 5.12 -3.52
C VAL A 150 -14.66 4.27 -2.46
N THR A 151 -13.45 4.65 -2.01
CA THR A 151 -12.70 3.88 -1.01
C THR A 151 -13.48 3.68 0.31
N PRO A 152 -13.99 4.74 0.98
CA PRO A 152 -14.75 4.54 2.22
C PRO A 152 -16.04 3.75 2.00
N PHE A 153 -16.73 3.94 0.87
CA PHE A 153 -17.91 3.15 0.52
C PHE A 153 -17.60 1.66 0.40
N VAL A 154 -16.59 1.31 -0.42
CA VAL A 154 -16.21 -0.08 -0.68
C VAL A 154 -15.74 -0.76 0.61
N LEU A 155 -14.89 -0.10 1.41
CA LEU A 155 -14.44 -0.68 2.67
C LEU A 155 -15.61 -0.92 3.64
N ALA A 156 -16.55 0.02 3.76
CA ALA A 156 -17.74 -0.17 4.60
C ALA A 156 -18.62 -1.33 4.11
N TYR A 157 -18.78 -1.48 2.79
CA TYR A 157 -19.48 -2.61 2.19
C TYR A 157 -18.80 -3.93 2.53
N LEU A 158 -17.48 -4.04 2.30
CA LEU A 158 -16.70 -5.24 2.60
C LEU A 158 -16.79 -5.63 4.07
N HIS A 159 -16.69 -4.65 4.98
CA HIS A 159 -16.80 -4.90 6.42
C HIS A 159 -18.16 -5.50 6.79
N ARG A 160 -19.25 -4.97 6.23
CA ARG A 160 -20.61 -5.44 6.50
C ARG A 160 -20.87 -6.81 5.91
N GLU A 161 -20.64 -6.99 4.61
CA GLU A 161 -21.01 -8.21 3.90
C GLU A 161 -20.10 -9.40 4.23
N SER A 162 -18.87 -9.17 4.68
CA SER A 162 -17.98 -10.25 5.15
C SER A 162 -18.26 -10.69 6.60
N GLY A 163 -19.30 -10.14 7.24
CA GLY A 163 -19.57 -10.38 8.67
C GLY A 163 -18.44 -9.89 9.58
N GLY A 164 -17.73 -8.81 9.18
CA GLY A 164 -16.63 -8.22 9.93
C GLY A 164 -15.25 -8.85 9.71
N ARG A 165 -15.12 -9.93 8.91
CA ARG A 165 -13.83 -10.57 8.63
C ARG A 165 -12.81 -9.60 8.02
N THR A 166 -13.24 -8.78 7.06
CA THR A 166 -12.37 -7.80 6.39
C THR A 166 -12.01 -6.63 7.30
N LEU A 167 -12.86 -6.28 8.28
CA LEU A 167 -12.54 -5.28 9.30
C LEU A 167 -11.47 -5.79 10.27
N ALA A 168 -11.61 -7.04 10.72
CA ALA A 168 -10.62 -7.69 11.58
C ALA A 168 -9.25 -7.78 10.87
N ALA A 169 -9.23 -8.25 9.62
CA ALA A 169 -8.01 -8.32 8.82
C ALA A 169 -7.36 -6.94 8.62
N ASN A 170 -8.16 -5.90 8.33
CA ASN A 170 -7.67 -4.53 8.17
C ASN A 170 -7.03 -3.98 9.46
N ARG A 171 -7.63 -4.27 10.63
CA ARG A 171 -7.03 -3.90 11.91
C ARG A 171 -5.70 -4.62 12.14
N ASP A 172 -5.66 -5.93 11.92
CA ASP A 172 -4.48 -6.75 12.17
C ASP A 172 -3.31 -6.32 11.27
N LEU A 173 -3.56 -6.10 9.98
CA LEU A 173 -2.52 -5.65 9.05
C LEU A 173 -2.00 -4.25 9.40
N ILE A 174 -2.85 -3.31 9.86
CA ILE A 174 -2.40 -1.97 10.26
C ILE A 174 -1.42 -2.06 11.45
N VAL A 175 -1.77 -2.87 12.46
CA VAL A 175 -0.91 -3.07 13.63
C VAL A 175 0.42 -3.70 13.22
N ALA A 176 0.38 -4.69 12.34
CA ALA A 176 1.57 -5.39 11.88
C ALA A 176 2.48 -4.49 11.01
N ASN A 177 1.90 -3.66 10.15
CA ASN A 177 2.62 -2.67 9.35
C ASN A 177 3.25 -1.59 10.23
N ALA A 178 2.53 -1.11 11.25
CA ALA A 178 3.05 -0.14 12.21
C ALA A 178 4.24 -0.68 13.01
N ARG A 179 4.15 -1.94 13.45
CA ARG A 179 5.26 -2.62 14.12
C ARG A 179 6.51 -2.69 13.21
N LEU A 180 6.34 -3.16 11.97
CA LEU A 180 7.46 -3.27 11.03
C LEU A 180 8.06 -1.89 10.69
N ALA A 181 7.25 -0.86 10.49
CA ALA A 181 7.76 0.49 10.24
C ALA A 181 8.60 1.01 11.43
N GLY A 182 8.17 0.75 12.66
CA GLY A 182 8.93 1.10 13.87
C GLY A 182 10.24 0.33 13.99
N GLU A 183 10.24 -0.97 13.64
CA GLU A 183 11.46 -1.79 13.61
C GLU A 183 12.47 -1.26 12.57
N ILE A 184 12.02 -0.94 11.36
CA ILE A 184 12.87 -0.37 10.30
C ILE A 184 13.42 0.99 10.73
N ALA A 185 12.59 1.85 11.34
CA ALA A 185 13.02 3.16 11.82
C ALA A 185 14.11 3.04 12.90
N ARG A 186 13.97 2.09 13.84
CA ARG A 186 14.98 1.83 14.87
C ARG A 186 16.30 1.37 14.25
N GLU A 187 16.26 0.44 13.31
CA GLU A 187 17.46 -0.06 12.60
C GLU A 187 18.15 1.06 11.82
N HIS A 188 17.41 1.92 11.12
CA HIS A 188 17.98 3.08 10.42
C HIS A 188 18.62 4.09 11.38
N GLY A 189 18.05 4.33 12.57
CA GLY A 189 18.63 5.23 13.55
C GLY A 189 19.86 4.68 14.27
N SER A 190 20.16 3.39 14.12
CA SER A 190 21.29 2.70 14.76
C SER A 190 22.47 2.48 13.81
N ALA A 191 22.32 2.84 12.54
CA ALA A 191 23.32 2.75 11.48
C ALA A 191 24.03 4.10 11.26
#